data_AF-A0A398D5L0-F1
#
_entry.id   AF-A0A398D5L0-F1
#
_cell.length_a   1.000
_cell.length_b   1.000
_cell.length_c   1.000
_cell.angle_alpha   90.00
_cell.angle_beta   90.00
_cell.angle_gamma   90.00
#
_symmetry.space_group_name_H-M   'P 1'
#
loop_
_entity.id
_entity.type
_entity.pdbx_description
1 polymer ?
#
loop_
_entity_poly.entity_id
_entity_poly.type
_entity_poly.pdbx_seq_one_letter_code
_entity_poly.pdbx_strand_id
1 'polypeptide(L)'
;MLTITSIKNGIVIDHIRAGLGIRMFYELGLDKADYTVALIMNATSTHMGRKDIIKIENNVDFDVTMLALIDPNVTVNVIEDEHIVRKVKPELPERVEDVIKCKNPRCITSVEKYIPQVFTLVNRELGQYRCQYCDEIYTVGKD
;
A
#
# COMPACT_ATOMS: atom_id res chain seq x y z
N MET A 1 9.36 -16.18 21.80
CA MET A 1 8.93 -14.83 21.40
C MET A 1 9.74 -14.47 20.18
N LEU A 2 9.11 -14.08 19.06
CA LEU A 2 9.85 -13.71 17.85
C LEU A 2 10.35 -12.26 18.04
N THR A 3 11.66 -12.06 17.98
CA THR A 3 12.31 -10.76 18.21
C THR A 3 13.02 -10.32 16.94
N ILE A 4 12.68 -9.14 16.44
CA ILE A 4 13.37 -8.48 15.32
C ILE A 4 13.83 -7.11 15.82
N THR A 5 15.11 -6.81 15.58
CA THR A 5 15.77 -5.58 16.02
C THR A 5 15.13 -4.34 15.43
N SER A 6 15.30 -3.20 16.11
CA SER A 6 15.05 -1.87 15.54
C SER A 6 15.94 -1.64 14.32
N ILE A 7 15.54 -0.70 13.46
CA ILE A 7 16.43 -0.13 12.45
C ILE A 7 16.92 1.22 12.97
N LYS A 8 18.15 1.60 12.61
CA LYS A 8 18.71 2.90 13.02
C LYS A 8 18.11 4.05 12.20
N ASN A 9 18.12 3.92 10.88
CA ASN A 9 17.58 4.92 9.96
C ASN A 9 16.77 4.23 8.88
N GLY A 10 15.63 4.81 8.50
CA GLY A 10 14.83 4.34 7.37
C GLY A 10 13.32 4.39 7.63
N ILE A 11 12.59 3.39 7.15
CA ILE A 11 11.12 3.39 7.14
C ILE A 11 10.57 2.10 7.72
N VAL A 12 9.54 2.23 8.57
CA VAL A 12 8.73 1.12 9.07
C VAL A 12 7.29 1.30 8.61
N ILE A 13 6.86 0.40 7.74
CA ILE A 13 5.46 0.26 7.32
C ILE A 13 4.80 -0.73 8.28
N ASP A 14 3.85 -0.24 9.07
CA ASP A 14 3.17 -0.98 10.13
C ASP A 14 1.65 -0.98 9.91
N HIS A 15 0.93 -1.80 10.66
CA HIS A 15 -0.53 -1.96 10.59
C HIS A 15 -1.03 -2.43 9.22
N ILE A 16 -0.18 -3.16 8.49
CA ILE A 16 -0.59 -3.85 7.27
C ILE A 16 -1.49 -5.00 7.71
N ARG A 17 -2.65 -5.17 7.07
CA ARG A 17 -3.54 -6.31 7.28
C ARG A 17 -2.78 -7.60 7.03
N ALA A 18 -2.94 -8.57 7.92
CA ALA A 18 -2.26 -9.85 7.82
C ALA A 18 -2.47 -10.50 6.45
N GLY A 19 -1.39 -10.91 5.81
CA GLY A 19 -1.37 -11.51 4.47
C GLY A 19 -1.10 -10.51 3.33
N LEU A 20 -1.30 -9.21 3.53
CA LEU A 20 -1.05 -8.19 2.49
C LEU A 20 0.40 -7.70 2.44
N GLY A 21 1.20 -7.97 3.47
CA GLY A 21 2.59 -7.50 3.55
C GLY A 21 3.46 -8.03 2.41
N ILE A 22 3.25 -9.28 1.99
CA ILE A 22 4.02 -9.87 0.89
C ILE A 22 3.70 -9.22 -0.46
N ARG A 23 2.42 -8.89 -0.72
CA ARG A 23 2.02 -8.17 -1.94
C ARG A 23 2.67 -6.79 -1.96
N MET A 24 2.56 -6.06 -0.85
CA MET A 24 3.16 -4.74 -0.71
C MET A 24 4.68 -4.76 -0.89
N PHE A 25 5.36 -5.79 -0.38
CA PHE A 25 6.79 -5.97 -0.54
C PHE A 25 7.21 -6.05 -2.03
N TYR A 26 6.48 -6.81 -2.86
CA TYR A 26 6.75 -6.90 -4.29
C TYR A 26 6.35 -5.64 -5.07
N GLU A 27 5.22 -5.02 -4.76
CA GLU A 27 4.76 -3.79 -5.44
C GLU A 27 5.71 -2.61 -5.18
N LEU A 28 6.35 -2.58 -4.01
CA LEU A 28 7.42 -1.62 -3.68
C LEU A 28 8.78 -2.00 -4.28
N GLY A 29 8.90 -3.13 -4.96
CA GLY A 29 10.16 -3.63 -5.54
C GLY A 29 11.22 -4.00 -4.50
N LEU A 30 10.82 -4.29 -3.26
CA LEU A 30 11.74 -4.55 -2.15
C LEU A 30 12.42 -5.92 -2.26
N ASP A 31 11.91 -6.81 -3.11
CA ASP A 31 12.55 -8.08 -3.47
C ASP A 31 13.87 -7.90 -4.22
N LYS A 32 14.09 -6.72 -4.80
CA LYS A 32 15.28 -6.36 -5.58
C LYS A 32 16.17 -5.34 -4.87
N ALA A 33 15.84 -4.99 -3.63
CA ALA A 33 16.60 -4.01 -2.86
C ALA A 33 18.04 -4.47 -2.64
N ASP A 34 18.99 -3.54 -2.76
CA ASP A 34 20.40 -3.72 -2.41
C ASP A 34 20.72 -3.29 -0.96
N TYR A 35 19.68 -3.03 -0.17
CA TYR A 35 19.71 -2.63 1.24
C TYR A 35 18.88 -3.59 2.11
N THR A 36 19.05 -3.51 3.43
CA THR A 36 18.36 -4.39 4.38
C THR A 36 16.86 -4.13 4.40
N VAL A 37 16.08 -5.18 4.18
CA VAL A 37 14.62 -5.16 4.34
C VAL A 37 14.20 -6.37 5.18
N ALA A 38 13.25 -6.16 6.09
CA ALA A 38 12.62 -7.23 6.85
C ALA A 38 11.10 -7.19 6.67
N LEU A 39 10.53 -8.30 6.21
CA LEU A 39 9.08 -8.54 6.20
C LEU A 39 8.71 -9.48 7.35
N ILE A 40 7.77 -9.04 8.19
CA ILE A 40 7.19 -9.82 9.27
C ILE A 40 5.73 -10.06 8.95
N MET A 41 5.32 -11.33 8.85
CA MET A 41 3.94 -11.69 8.56
C MET A 41 3.24 -12.28 9.80
N ASN A 42 1.94 -12.01 9.92
CA ASN A 42 1.09 -12.51 11.01
C ASN A 42 1.59 -12.19 12.42
N ALA A 43 2.29 -11.07 12.59
CA ALA A 43 2.68 -10.55 13.89
C ALA A 43 1.45 -10.31 14.76
N THR A 44 1.57 -10.60 16.07
CA THR A 44 0.51 -10.29 17.04
C THR A 44 0.28 -8.79 17.14
N SER A 45 -0.99 -8.38 17.08
CA SER A 45 -1.41 -6.98 17.21
C SER A 45 -2.50 -6.87 18.27
N THR A 46 -2.36 -5.95 19.22
CA THR A 46 -3.39 -5.65 20.23
C THR A 46 -4.65 -5.06 19.61
N HIS A 47 -4.51 -4.27 18.54
CA HIS A 47 -5.63 -3.56 17.90
C HIS A 47 -6.26 -4.35 16.74
N MET A 48 -5.46 -5.16 16.03
CA MET A 48 -5.91 -5.86 14.81
C MET A 48 -5.99 -7.38 14.96
N GLY A 49 -5.57 -7.93 16.11
CA GLY A 49 -5.35 -9.37 16.31
C GLY A 49 -4.06 -9.84 15.61
N ARG A 50 -3.99 -9.70 14.28
CA ARG A 50 -2.82 -10.01 13.44
C ARG A 50 -2.52 -8.88 12.47
N LYS A 51 -1.23 -8.64 12.21
CA LYS A 51 -0.75 -7.66 11.22
C LYS A 51 0.54 -8.13 10.55
N ASP A 52 0.84 -7.54 9.41
CA ASP A 52 2.16 -7.61 8.78
C ASP A 52 2.92 -6.29 9.00
N ILE A 53 4.24 -6.35 8.92
CA ILE A 53 5.16 -5.21 9.13
C ILE A 53 6.29 -5.31 8.11
N ILE A 54 6.68 -4.19 7.50
CA ILE A 54 7.87 -4.09 6.66
C ILE A 54 8.81 -3.05 7.28
N LYS A 55 10.08 -3.42 7.50
CA LYS A 55 11.16 -2.50 7.90
C LYS A 55 12.16 -2.37 6.76
N ILE A 56 12.53 -1.14 6.44
CA ILE A 56 13.43 -0.79 5.33
C ILE A 56 14.54 0.10 5.90
N GLU A 57 15.78 -0.38 5.86
CA GLU A 57 16.94 0.38 6.33
C GLU A 57 17.55 1.20 5.17
N ASN A 58 16.83 2.21 4.70
CA ASN A 58 17.28 3.12 3.65
C ASN A 58 16.57 4.49 3.74
N ASN A 59 17.23 5.54 3.27
CA ASN A 59 16.76 6.93 3.27
C ASN A 59 15.93 7.28 2.00
N VAL A 60 15.33 6.29 1.35
CA VAL A 60 14.56 6.50 0.12
C VAL A 60 13.24 7.18 0.46
N ASP A 61 12.93 8.24 -0.29
CA ASP A 61 11.61 8.87 -0.27
C ASP A 61 10.67 7.99 -1.09
N PHE A 62 9.94 7.10 -0.42
CA PHE A 62 8.92 6.28 -1.07
C PHE A 62 7.65 7.12 -1.27
N ASP A 63 7.07 7.09 -2.47
CA ASP A 63 5.70 7.53 -2.64
C ASP A 63 4.77 6.50 -1.98
N VAL A 64 4.44 6.79 -0.72
CA VAL A 64 3.61 5.93 0.11
C VAL A 64 2.12 6.07 -0.18
N THR A 65 1.71 7.00 -1.05
CA THR A 65 0.30 7.26 -1.38
C THR A 65 -0.36 6.02 -1.98
N MET A 66 0.37 5.29 -2.80
CA MET A 66 -0.12 4.05 -3.41
C MET A 66 -0.34 2.92 -2.39
N LEU A 67 0.28 2.98 -1.22
CA LEU A 67 0.08 1.95 -0.18
C LEU A 67 -1.37 1.92 0.32
N ALA A 68 -2.04 3.08 0.36
CA ALA A 68 -3.45 3.16 0.76
C ALA A 68 -4.37 2.37 -0.18
N LEU A 69 -3.98 2.17 -1.45
CA LEU A 69 -4.74 1.38 -2.41
C LEU A 69 -4.63 -0.13 -2.14
N ILE A 70 -3.51 -0.58 -1.55
CA ILE A 70 -3.32 -1.96 -1.13
C ILE A 70 -4.00 -2.18 0.23
N ASP A 71 -3.70 -1.33 1.20
CA ASP A 71 -4.34 -1.36 2.52
C ASP A 71 -4.49 0.05 3.11
N PRO A 72 -5.72 0.55 3.30
CA PRO A 72 -5.96 1.88 3.88
C PRO A 72 -5.62 1.97 5.38
N ASN A 73 -5.33 0.85 6.05
CA ASN A 73 -4.98 0.83 7.48
C ASN A 73 -3.50 1.08 7.76
N VAL A 74 -2.67 1.09 6.70
CA VAL A 74 -1.23 1.16 6.83
C VAL A 74 -0.78 2.47 7.48
N THR A 75 0.26 2.38 8.31
CA THR A 75 0.97 3.53 8.87
C THR A 75 2.43 3.47 8.48
N VAL A 76 2.99 4.59 8.05
CA VAL A 76 4.40 4.70 7.71
C VAL A 76 5.11 5.52 8.78
N ASN A 77 6.12 4.94 9.40
CA ASN A 77 6.96 5.62 10.39
C ASN A 77 8.35 5.84 9.78
N VAL A 78 8.81 7.09 9.76
CA VAL A 78 10.20 7.44 9.41
C VAL A 78 11.04 7.38 10.67
N ILE A 79 12.14 6.65 10.60
CA ILE A 79 13.06 6.39 11.70
C ILE A 79 14.38 7.13 11.43
N GLU A 80 14.84 7.91 12.41
CA GLU A 80 16.18 8.51 12.43
C GLU A 80 16.79 8.28 13.81
N ASP A 81 18.04 7.81 13.84
CA ASP A 81 18.77 7.43 15.06
C ASP A 81 17.93 6.61 16.06
N GLU A 82 17.25 5.58 15.55
CA GLU A 82 16.36 4.66 16.29
C GLU A 82 15.05 5.27 16.81
N HIS A 83 14.77 6.54 16.51
CA HIS A 83 13.57 7.25 16.95
C HIS A 83 12.61 7.52 15.80
N ILE A 84 11.30 7.46 16.07
CA ILE A 84 10.29 7.86 15.09
C ILE A 84 10.26 9.38 15.01
N VAL A 85 10.74 9.95 13.91
CA VAL A 85 10.74 11.39 13.67
C VAL A 85 9.50 11.88 12.92
N ARG A 86 8.86 11.00 12.14
CA ARG A 86 7.65 11.33 11.38
C ARG A 86 6.72 10.12 11.27
N LYS A 87 5.42 10.36 11.42
CA LYS A 87 4.36 9.39 11.14
C LYS A 87 3.49 9.89 10.00
N VAL A 88 3.32 9.08 8.98
CA VAL A 88 2.49 9.36 7.82
C VAL A 88 1.41 8.29 7.75
N LYS A 89 0.16 8.71 7.63
CA LYS A 89 -0.94 7.82 7.26
C LYS A 89 -1.26 8.08 5.80
N PRO A 90 -0.93 7.15 4.87
CA PRO A 90 -1.24 7.33 3.47
C PRO A 90 -2.73 7.56 3.25
N GLU A 91 -3.04 8.54 2.43
CA GLU A 91 -4.42 8.84 2.02
C GLU A 91 -4.72 8.22 0.67
N LEU A 92 -6.00 7.89 0.45
CA LEU A 92 -6.46 7.47 -0.86
C LEU A 92 -6.39 8.66 -1.83
N PRO A 93 -5.67 8.53 -2.96
CA PRO A 93 -5.58 9.59 -3.96
C PRO A 93 -6.95 9.85 -4.61
N GLU A 94 -7.23 11.10 -4.98
CA GLU A 94 -8.51 11.46 -5.60
C GLU A 94 -8.69 10.86 -6.99
N ARG A 95 -7.58 10.67 -7.72
CA ARG A 95 -7.53 10.11 -9.07
C ARG A 95 -6.35 9.16 -9.16
N VAL A 96 -6.57 8.01 -9.79
CA VAL A 96 -5.52 7.06 -10.13
C VAL A 96 -5.57 6.73 -11.61
N GLU A 97 -4.39 6.45 -12.16
CA GLU A 97 -4.18 6.15 -13.57
C GLU A 97 -3.30 4.90 -13.65
N ASP A 98 -3.77 3.87 -14.36
CA ASP A 98 -3.08 2.58 -14.56
C ASP A 98 -2.74 1.78 -13.29
N VAL A 99 -3.40 2.10 -12.17
CA VAL A 99 -3.29 1.33 -10.92
C VAL A 99 -4.45 0.35 -10.73
N ILE A 100 -5.67 0.79 -11.05
CA ILE A 100 -6.88 -0.03 -10.98
C ILE A 100 -7.22 -0.48 -12.39
N LYS A 101 -7.57 -1.75 -12.59
CA LYS A 101 -8.00 -2.27 -13.88
C LYS A 101 -9.52 -2.43 -13.92
N CYS A 102 -10.18 -1.83 -14.90
CA CYS A 102 -11.60 -2.07 -15.15
C CYS A 102 -11.81 -3.53 -15.56
N LYS A 103 -12.70 -4.23 -14.84
CA LYS A 103 -13.11 -5.62 -15.11
C LYS A 103 -14.40 -5.68 -15.95
N ASN A 104 -15.05 -4.56 -16.27
CA ASN A 104 -16.24 -4.52 -17.12
C ASN A 104 -15.83 -4.80 -18.59
N PRO A 105 -16.27 -5.92 -19.20
CA PRO A 105 -15.85 -6.32 -20.54
C PRO A 105 -16.41 -5.43 -21.66
N ARG A 106 -17.31 -4.48 -21.34
CA ARG A 106 -17.87 -3.50 -22.28
C ARG A 106 -17.22 -2.13 -22.15
N CYS A 107 -16.32 -1.93 -21.19
CA CYS A 107 -15.60 -0.67 -21.05
C CYS A 107 -14.65 -0.47 -22.23
N ILE A 108 -14.52 0.78 -22.74
CA ILE A 108 -13.62 1.09 -23.86
C ILE A 108 -12.16 0.66 -23.58
N THR A 109 -11.73 0.73 -22.32
CA THR A 109 -10.37 0.35 -21.89
C THR A 109 -10.13 -1.16 -21.94
N SER A 110 -11.16 -1.99 -22.14
CA SER A 110 -11.02 -3.43 -22.35
C SER A 110 -10.67 -3.77 -23.81
N VAL A 111 -11.00 -2.89 -24.75
CA VAL A 111 -10.75 -3.04 -26.19
C VAL A 111 -9.53 -2.23 -26.61
N GLU A 112 -9.53 -0.93 -26.31
CA GLU A 112 -8.50 0.01 -26.71
C GLU A 112 -7.39 0.10 -25.65
N LYS A 113 -6.40 -0.80 -25.74
CA LYS A 113 -5.33 -0.96 -24.74
C LYS A 113 -4.40 0.26 -24.60
N TYR A 114 -4.43 1.20 -25.53
CA TYR A 114 -3.65 2.44 -25.46
C TYR A 114 -4.32 3.52 -24.60
N ILE A 115 -5.60 3.32 -24.22
CA ILE A 115 -6.32 4.25 -23.35
C ILE A 115 -5.98 3.92 -21.89
N PRO A 116 -5.56 4.91 -21.08
CA PRO A 116 -5.20 4.67 -19.69
C PRO A 116 -6.40 4.21 -18.85
N GLN A 117 -6.15 3.43 -17.82
CA GLN A 117 -7.16 3.03 -16.84
C GLN A 117 -7.33 4.12 -15.79
N VAL A 118 -8.27 5.04 -16.01
CA VAL A 118 -8.49 6.18 -15.10
C VAL A 118 -9.68 5.95 -14.17
N PHE A 119 -9.45 6.21 -12.88
CA PHE A 119 -10.45 6.08 -11.82
C PHE A 119 -10.43 7.27 -10.88
N THR A 120 -11.61 7.63 -10.37
CA THR A 120 -11.79 8.73 -9.40
C THR A 120 -12.39 8.22 -8.11
N LEU A 121 -11.86 8.66 -6.97
CA LEU A 121 -12.36 8.31 -5.65
C LEU A 121 -13.77 8.88 -5.45
N VAL A 122 -14.73 8.02 -5.13
CA VAL A 122 -16.14 8.40 -4.91
C VAL A 122 -16.63 8.09 -3.50
N ASN A 123 -15.95 7.20 -2.78
CA ASN A 123 -16.19 6.97 -1.35
C ASN A 123 -14.87 6.61 -0.65
N ARG A 124 -14.38 7.52 0.20
CA ARG A 124 -13.12 7.34 0.93
C ARG A 124 -13.21 6.28 2.03
N GLU A 125 -14.33 6.22 2.75
CA GLU A 125 -14.54 5.27 3.85
C GLU A 125 -14.60 3.83 3.37
N LEU A 126 -15.24 3.62 2.23
CA LEU A 126 -15.37 2.31 1.60
C LEU A 126 -14.23 1.99 0.62
N GLY A 127 -13.34 2.95 0.34
CA GLY A 127 -12.28 2.79 -0.66
C GLY A 127 -12.83 2.56 -2.07
N GLN A 128 -13.91 3.25 -2.45
CA GLN A 128 -14.56 3.06 -3.74
C GLN A 128 -14.10 4.07 -4.78
N TYR A 129 -13.75 3.53 -5.94
CA TYR A 129 -13.33 4.28 -7.12
C TYR A 129 -14.27 4.01 -8.28
N ARG A 130 -14.61 5.05 -9.03
CA ARG A 130 -15.44 5.00 -10.23
C ARG A 130 -14.57 5.05 -11.47
N CYS A 131 -14.79 4.13 -12.42
CA CYS A 131 -14.15 4.17 -13.73
C CYS A 131 -14.58 5.43 -14.50
N GLN A 132 -13.63 6.19 -15.05
CA GLN A 132 -13.92 7.41 -15.81
C GLN A 132 -14.75 7.14 -17.10
N TYR A 133 -14.75 5.91 -17.61
CA TYR A 133 -15.33 5.58 -18.91
C TYR A 133 -16.70 4.90 -18.85
N CYS A 134 -16.90 3.97 -17.91
CA CYS A 134 -18.12 3.16 -17.83
C CYS A 134 -18.89 3.32 -16.50
N ASP A 135 -18.41 4.21 -15.62
CA ASP A 135 -18.98 4.49 -14.29
C ASP A 135 -19.04 3.30 -13.31
N GLU A 136 -18.49 2.13 -13.67
CA GLU A 136 -18.41 0.98 -12.79
C GLU A 136 -17.60 1.31 -11.52
N ILE A 137 -18.10 0.88 -10.36
CA ILE A 137 -17.49 1.14 -9.06
C ILE A 137 -16.70 -0.09 -8.59
N TYR A 138 -15.45 0.13 -8.20
CA TYR A 138 -14.57 -0.88 -7.62
C TYR A 138 -14.17 -0.49 -6.21
N THR A 139 -14.01 -1.47 -5.33
CA THR A 139 -13.51 -1.27 -3.97
C THR A 139 -12.06 -1.73 -3.88
N VAL A 140 -11.14 -0.85 -3.50
CA VAL A 140 -9.73 -1.19 -3.30
C VAL A 140 -9.51 -1.86 -1.93
N GLY A 141 -8.45 -2.65 -1.79
CA GLY A 141 -8.10 -3.35 -0.55
C GLY A 141 -9.06 -4.48 -0.12
N LYS A 142 -9.89 -5.01 -1.04
CA LYS A 142 -10.81 -6.14 -0.79
C LYS A 142 -10.56 -7.42 -1.61
N ASP A 143 -9.55 -7.44 -2.47
CA ASP A 143 -9.14 -8.61 -3.27
C ASP A 143 -7.70 -9.03 -2.94
#